data_AF-A0AAP4UD40-F1
#
_entry.id   AF-A0AAP4UD40-F1
#
_cell.length_a   1.000
_cell.length_b   1.000
_cell.length_c   1.000
_cell.angle_alpha   90.00
_cell.angle_beta   90.00
_cell.angle_gamma   90.00
#
_symmetry.space_group_name_H-M   'P 1'
#
loop_
_entity.id
_entity.type
_entity.pdbx_description
1 polymer ?
#
loop_
_entity_poly.entity_id
_entity_poly.type
_entity_poly.pdbx_seq_one_letter_code
_entity_poly.pdbx_strand_id
1 'polypeptide(L)'
;MNNKFKLSVLCIAVLGLTACSDDDTDTSGLESQIKQLESQNAELNTQNTELTSTNASLVEDNASLTTKTEELQTKAVGYISTFSHQCAEENVMFDYIDPNAPIDEEPLVSAFASAMASDDCMSCHNYEGSDPANVPHGDYGTCSNCHENPHDETPPVDPGNPQDPTFPQPEGDGSKVDGKTGASGSFYYNDGSFLNADYLAQRLNGSIYNYEWKEVSDGTGAKTLKTACGLQNREYMADMFPNDGKEYQLSAIKNQMGAKLVSTVNKFTDDETAEEVETPNIAIFGYGMKQEEDGHYYVSMSIGKNNTCYNVINEGEASLSYYEYSPMLSAKFERNMGARILGTVDFKRTALKAPDWVTEVPGLGAGEDFTPADVDWTTVGACSLVIKVDGIIPLG
;
A
#
# COMPACT_ATOMS: atom_id res chain seq x y z
N MET A 1 49.17 19.18 -34.91
CA MET A 1 50.64 19.00 -35.04
C MET A 1 51.01 19.19 -36.50
N ASN A 2 51.90 20.14 -36.76
CA ASN A 2 52.38 20.52 -38.09
C ASN A 2 53.23 19.43 -38.73
N ASN A 3 52.73 18.71 -39.73
CA ASN A 3 53.57 17.84 -40.57
C ASN A 3 53.68 18.41 -41.97
N LYS A 4 54.79 19.13 -42.15
CA LYS A 4 55.32 19.65 -43.41
C LYS A 4 55.39 18.54 -44.45
N PHE A 5 54.73 18.75 -45.57
CA PHE A 5 54.89 17.97 -46.80
C PHE A 5 56.34 18.13 -47.28
N LYS A 6 57.18 17.11 -47.08
CA LYS A 6 58.55 17.10 -47.58
C LYS A 6 58.51 16.67 -49.05
N LEU A 7 58.46 17.67 -49.92
CA LEU A 7 58.90 17.56 -51.32
C LEU A 7 60.39 17.22 -51.30
N SER A 8 60.74 15.97 -51.60
CA SER A 8 62.13 15.47 -51.53
C SER A 8 62.32 14.30 -52.50
N VAL A 9 62.15 14.53 -53.80
CA VAL A 9 62.85 13.77 -54.84
C VAL A 9 63.15 14.71 -56.01
N LEU A 10 64.11 15.60 -55.79
CA LEU A 10 64.81 16.28 -56.87
C LEU A 10 66.25 16.56 -56.43
N CYS A 11 67.04 15.49 -56.38
CA CYS A 11 68.50 15.59 -56.26
C CYS A 11 69.15 14.55 -57.18
N ILE A 12 69.50 15.02 -58.38
CA ILE A 12 70.84 14.87 -58.95
C ILE A 12 71.41 13.44 -58.94
N ALA A 13 71.14 12.71 -60.03
CA ALA A 13 72.12 11.82 -60.64
C ALA A 13 72.61 12.44 -61.96
N VAL A 14 73.06 13.70 -61.88
CA VAL A 14 73.96 14.29 -62.87
C VAL A 14 75.36 13.91 -62.41
N LEU A 15 75.88 12.78 -62.88
CA LEU A 15 77.32 12.41 -62.91
C LEU A 15 77.43 11.02 -63.55
N GLY A 16 77.45 10.97 -64.87
CA GLY A 16 77.60 9.71 -65.60
C GLY A 16 77.48 9.75 -67.12
N LEU A 17 77.36 10.91 -67.77
CA LEU A 17 77.34 11.01 -69.24
C LEU A 17 78.25 12.13 -69.71
N THR A 18 79.55 11.84 -69.74
CA THR A 18 80.47 12.45 -70.71
C THR A 18 80.88 11.37 -71.69
N ALA A 19 80.76 11.69 -72.98
CA ALA A 19 81.11 10.91 -74.17
C ALA A 19 80.02 9.93 -74.67
N CYS A 20 79.11 10.46 -75.49
CA CYS A 20 79.13 10.25 -76.94
C CYS A 20 77.99 11.03 -77.61
N SER A 21 78.40 11.90 -78.55
CA SER A 21 77.73 12.26 -79.80
C SER A 21 76.22 12.54 -79.84
N ASP A 22 75.91 13.77 -80.24
CA ASP A 22 74.79 14.21 -81.08
C ASP A 22 73.53 13.32 -81.13
N ASP A 23 72.45 13.90 -80.59
CA ASP A 23 71.04 13.67 -80.96
C ASP A 23 70.22 12.60 -80.20
N ASP A 24 70.52 12.31 -78.93
CA ASP A 24 69.59 11.54 -78.07
C ASP A 24 68.94 12.43 -77.00
N THR A 25 67.94 13.17 -77.45
CA THR A 25 66.91 13.85 -76.64
C THR A 25 65.84 12.86 -76.15
N ASP A 26 66.22 11.61 -75.86
CA ASP A 26 65.27 10.58 -75.48
C ASP A 26 64.83 10.73 -74.00
N THR A 27 63.85 11.61 -73.79
CA THR A 27 63.17 11.84 -72.51
C THR A 27 62.07 10.83 -72.21
N SER A 28 61.86 9.83 -73.08
CA SER A 28 60.69 8.93 -73.03
C SER A 28 60.58 8.12 -71.73
N GLY A 29 61.71 7.72 -71.13
CA GLY A 29 61.74 6.98 -69.87
C GLY A 29 61.31 7.80 -68.65
N LEU A 30 61.72 9.08 -68.61
CA LEU A 30 61.31 10.03 -67.56
C LEU A 30 59.84 10.44 -67.73
N GLU A 31 59.39 10.63 -68.98
CA GLU A 31 57.99 10.91 -69.31
C GLU A 31 57.06 9.76 -68.91
N SER A 32 57.51 8.51 -69.05
CA SER A 32 56.75 7.33 -68.62
C SER A 32 56.59 7.27 -67.09
N GLN A 33 57.66 7.55 -66.33
CA GLN A 33 57.60 7.60 -64.86
C GLN A 33 56.72 8.75 -64.35
N ILE A 34 56.79 9.93 -64.97
CA ILE A 34 55.93 11.07 -64.61
C ILE A 34 54.46 10.70 -64.80
N LYS A 35 54.09 10.10 -65.95
CA LYS A 35 52.71 9.64 -66.18
C LYS A 35 52.25 8.59 -65.17
N GLN A 36 53.13 7.70 -64.74
CA GLN A 36 52.80 6.69 -63.73
C GLN A 36 52.55 7.33 -62.35
N LEU A 37 53.39 8.28 -61.93
CA LEU A 37 53.23 9.02 -60.68
C LEU A 37 51.99 9.92 -60.68
N GLU A 38 51.67 10.55 -61.81
CA GLU A 38 50.44 11.32 -61.99
C GLU A 38 49.20 10.42 -61.82
N SER A 39 49.23 9.22 -62.41
CA SER A 39 48.15 8.24 -62.26
C SER A 39 47.99 7.78 -60.81
N GLN A 40 49.09 7.50 -60.10
CA GLN A 40 49.05 7.10 -58.69
C GLN A 40 48.56 8.23 -57.77
N ASN A 41 48.96 9.48 -58.02
CA ASN A 41 48.46 10.64 -57.28
C ASN A 41 46.97 10.88 -57.51
N ALA A 42 46.49 10.70 -58.75
CA ALA A 42 45.07 10.78 -59.06
C ALA A 42 44.25 9.71 -58.32
N GLU A 43 44.78 8.49 -58.23
CA GLU A 43 44.16 7.39 -57.50
C GLU A 43 44.13 7.64 -55.98
N LEU A 44 45.25 8.09 -55.40
CA LEU A 44 45.32 8.46 -53.97
C LEU A 44 44.39 9.63 -53.62
N ASN A 45 44.25 10.62 -54.51
CA ASN A 45 43.31 11.72 -54.31
C ASN A 45 41.85 11.25 -54.33
N THR A 46 41.53 10.30 -55.23
CA THR A 46 40.21 9.65 -55.25
C THR A 46 39.95 8.93 -53.93
N GLN A 47 40.89 8.10 -53.46
CA GLN A 47 40.76 7.38 -52.20
C GLN A 47 40.64 8.32 -50.98
N ASN A 48 41.42 9.40 -50.93
CA ASN A 48 41.31 10.40 -49.86
C ASN A 48 39.94 11.09 -49.84
N THR A 49 39.37 11.35 -51.02
CA THR A 49 38.04 11.94 -51.14
C THR A 49 36.97 10.98 -50.62
N GLU A 50 37.07 9.70 -50.98
CA GLU A 50 36.18 8.63 -50.49
C GLU A 50 36.29 8.43 -48.97
N LEU A 51 37.50 8.40 -48.43
CA LEU A 51 37.73 8.31 -46.98
C LEU A 51 37.16 9.51 -46.23
N THR A 52 37.33 10.73 -46.77
CA THR A 52 36.78 11.95 -46.16
C THR A 52 35.25 11.90 -46.13
N SER A 53 34.62 11.44 -47.22
CA SER A 53 33.17 11.26 -47.29
C SER A 53 32.67 10.20 -46.29
N THR A 54 33.40 9.09 -46.17
CA THR A 54 33.06 8.01 -45.23
C THR A 54 33.15 8.50 -43.78
N ASN A 55 34.21 9.24 -43.45
CA ASN A 55 34.42 9.75 -42.10
C ASN A 55 33.36 10.79 -41.70
N ALA A 56 32.90 11.62 -42.64
CA ALA A 56 31.78 12.54 -42.41
C ALA A 56 30.48 11.78 -42.07
N SER A 57 30.18 10.70 -42.79
CA SER A 57 29.02 9.84 -42.51
C SER A 57 29.09 9.20 -41.11
N LEU A 58 30.26 8.68 -40.72
CA LEU A 58 30.43 8.05 -39.40
C LEU A 58 30.28 9.04 -38.24
N VAL A 59 30.67 10.30 -38.43
CA VAL A 59 30.46 11.36 -37.42
C VAL A 59 28.97 11.67 -37.25
N GLU A 60 28.21 11.71 -38.35
CA GLU A 60 26.77 11.91 -38.32
C GLU A 60 26.03 10.73 -37.66
N ASP A 61 26.42 9.49 -38.01
CA ASP A 61 25.88 8.28 -37.40
C ASP A 61 26.12 8.24 -35.88
N ASN A 62 27.33 8.61 -35.44
CA ASN A 62 27.65 8.68 -34.01
C ASN A 62 26.83 9.73 -33.26
N ALA A 63 26.61 10.91 -33.86
CA ALA A 63 25.76 11.94 -33.28
C ALA A 63 24.32 11.43 -33.13
N SER A 64 23.78 10.75 -34.16
CA SER A 64 22.44 10.15 -34.13
C SER A 64 22.30 9.07 -33.05
N LEU A 65 23.29 8.18 -32.92
CA LEU A 65 23.31 7.13 -31.90
C LEU A 65 23.36 7.71 -30.48
N THR A 66 24.11 8.80 -30.28
CA THR A 66 24.18 9.49 -28.99
C THR A 66 22.82 10.04 -28.59
N THR A 67 22.15 10.79 -29.48
CA THR A 67 20.80 11.31 -29.24
C THR A 67 19.80 10.20 -28.96
N LYS A 68 19.84 9.10 -29.73
CA LYS A 68 18.94 7.96 -29.52
C LYS A 68 19.17 7.27 -28.17
N THR A 69 20.41 7.27 -27.69
CA THR A 69 20.77 6.73 -26.37
C THR A 69 20.19 7.62 -25.26
N GLU A 70 20.30 8.94 -25.38
CA GLU A 70 19.70 9.89 -24.42
C GLU A 70 18.17 9.79 -24.38
N GLU A 71 17.52 9.63 -25.53
CA GLU A 71 16.07 9.40 -25.62
C GLU A 71 15.66 8.07 -24.97
N LEU A 72 16.42 7.00 -25.19
CA LEU A 72 16.18 5.70 -24.57
C LEU A 72 16.38 5.76 -23.05
N GLN A 73 17.37 6.49 -22.57
CA GLN A 73 17.60 6.69 -21.14
C GLN A 73 16.48 7.50 -20.49
N THR A 74 16.00 8.56 -21.16
CA THR A 74 14.84 9.34 -20.70
C THR A 74 13.57 8.47 -20.64
N LYS A 75 13.37 7.60 -21.64
CA LYS A 75 12.27 6.63 -21.63
C LYS A 75 12.44 5.59 -20.53
N ALA A 76 13.65 5.07 -20.33
CA ALA A 76 13.96 4.07 -19.31
C ALA A 76 13.70 4.58 -17.89
N VAL A 77 14.06 5.84 -17.59
CA VAL A 77 13.69 6.51 -16.33
C VAL A 77 12.16 6.57 -16.16
N GLY A 78 11.41 6.72 -17.25
CA GLY A 78 9.95 6.59 -17.25
C GLY A 78 9.42 5.15 -17.13
N TYR A 79 10.26 4.13 -17.31
CA TYR A 79 9.93 2.70 -17.16
C TYR A 79 10.40 2.10 -15.82
N ILE A 80 11.13 2.85 -14.99
CA ILE A 80 11.37 2.46 -13.60
C ILE A 80 10.03 2.55 -12.89
N SER A 81 9.31 1.43 -12.80
CA SER A 81 7.91 1.44 -12.36
C SER A 81 7.73 1.21 -10.87
N THR A 82 8.80 0.88 -10.13
CA THR A 82 8.74 0.55 -8.70
C THR A 82 9.99 1.01 -7.96
N PHE A 83 9.87 1.19 -6.64
CA PHE A 83 11.00 1.50 -5.77
C PHE A 83 12.11 0.44 -5.83
N SER A 84 11.75 -0.85 -5.93
CA SER A 84 12.72 -1.94 -6.07
C SER A 84 13.64 -1.77 -7.29
N HIS A 85 13.10 -1.30 -8.42
CA HIS A 85 13.90 -1.02 -9.61
C HIS A 85 14.83 0.20 -9.42
N GLN A 86 14.41 1.24 -8.70
CA GLN A 86 15.32 2.34 -8.36
C GLN A 86 16.47 1.87 -7.48
N CYS A 87 16.19 1.03 -6.49
CA CYS A 87 17.22 0.51 -5.60
C CYS A 87 18.22 -0.42 -6.27
N ALA A 88 17.82 -1.08 -7.36
CA ALA A 88 18.74 -1.86 -8.19
C ALA A 88 19.89 -1.00 -8.77
N GLU A 89 19.64 0.29 -9.06
CA GLU A 89 20.69 1.22 -9.53
C GLU A 89 21.75 1.50 -8.45
N GLU A 90 21.37 1.41 -7.19
CA GLU A 90 22.25 1.51 -6.02
C GLU A 90 22.87 0.16 -5.62
N ASN A 91 22.69 -0.89 -6.44
CA ASN A 91 23.07 -2.28 -6.16
C ASN A 91 22.35 -2.88 -4.94
N VAL A 92 21.14 -2.42 -4.63
CA VAL A 92 20.28 -2.99 -3.58
C VAL A 92 19.08 -3.67 -4.24
N MET A 93 19.15 -4.98 -4.36
CA MET A 93 18.09 -5.80 -4.97
C MET A 93 17.12 -6.32 -3.90
N PHE A 94 15.83 -6.15 -4.13
CA PHE A 94 14.76 -6.80 -3.37
C PHE A 94 13.52 -6.91 -4.25
N ASP A 95 12.68 -7.89 -3.94
CA ASP A 95 11.38 -8.05 -4.59
C ASP A 95 10.33 -7.22 -3.85
N TYR A 96 9.42 -6.63 -4.62
CA TYR A 96 8.25 -5.98 -4.03
C TYR A 96 7.31 -7.05 -3.44
N ILE A 97 6.85 -6.81 -2.22
CA ILE A 97 5.85 -7.64 -1.54
C ILE A 97 4.60 -6.79 -1.41
N ASP A 98 3.49 -7.22 -2.03
CA ASP A 98 2.19 -6.57 -1.81
C ASP A 98 1.71 -6.93 -0.40
N PRO A 99 1.64 -5.96 0.53
CA PRO A 99 1.22 -6.24 1.91
C PRO A 99 -0.25 -6.63 2.02
N ASN A 100 -1.03 -6.52 0.92
CA ASN A 100 -2.45 -6.86 0.85
C ASN A 100 -2.76 -8.02 -0.10
N ALA A 101 -1.75 -8.76 -0.58
CA ALA A 101 -1.96 -9.89 -1.48
C ALA A 101 -2.91 -10.94 -0.86
N PRO A 102 -3.85 -11.50 -1.64
CA PRO A 102 -4.68 -12.62 -1.18
C PRO A 102 -3.80 -13.86 -0.90
N ILE A 103 -4.15 -14.61 0.16
CA ILE A 103 -3.37 -15.71 0.78
C ILE A 103 -3.16 -16.94 -0.15
N ASP A 104 -3.61 -16.89 -1.40
CA ASP A 104 -3.55 -18.02 -2.34
C ASP A 104 -2.19 -18.22 -3.03
N GLU A 105 -1.18 -17.40 -2.73
CA GLU A 105 0.22 -17.72 -3.04
C GLU A 105 0.93 -18.17 -1.75
N GLU A 106 1.63 -19.30 -1.84
CA GLU A 106 2.19 -20.13 -0.76
C GLU A 106 2.72 -19.42 0.52
N PRO A 107 2.67 -20.13 1.67
CA PRO A 107 2.51 -19.53 2.97
C PRO A 107 3.80 -18.91 3.52
N LEU A 108 3.89 -17.59 3.56
CA LEU A 108 4.77 -16.87 4.48
C LEU A 108 4.05 -16.64 5.82
N VAL A 109 3.63 -17.73 6.49
CA VAL A 109 2.97 -17.70 7.81
C VAL A 109 3.84 -16.98 8.86
N SER A 110 5.17 -16.96 8.69
CA SER A 110 6.05 -16.35 9.70
C SER A 110 6.04 -14.81 9.72
N ALA A 111 5.68 -14.14 8.62
CA ALA A 111 5.67 -12.67 8.57
C ALA A 111 4.31 -12.09 9.04
N PHE A 112 3.22 -12.80 8.74
CA PHE A 112 1.87 -12.40 9.11
C PHE A 112 1.60 -12.62 10.61
N ALA A 113 2.15 -13.69 11.21
CA ALA A 113 2.09 -13.93 12.66
C ALA A 113 2.86 -12.86 13.45
N SER A 114 4.01 -12.39 12.97
CA SER A 114 4.76 -11.31 13.61
C SER A 114 4.08 -9.93 13.52
N ALA A 115 3.34 -9.67 12.44
CA ALA A 115 2.58 -8.43 12.29
C ALA A 115 1.32 -8.41 13.18
N MET A 116 0.61 -9.54 13.30
CA MET A 116 -0.54 -9.66 14.21
C MET A 116 -0.12 -9.72 15.70
N ALA A 117 1.06 -10.28 16.02
CA ALA A 117 1.63 -10.21 17.37
C ALA A 117 2.07 -8.78 17.75
N SER A 118 2.33 -7.90 16.77
CA SER A 118 2.71 -6.50 17.04
C SER A 118 1.52 -5.60 17.39
N ASP A 119 0.30 -5.97 17.02
CA ASP A 119 -0.92 -5.20 17.31
C ASP A 119 -1.42 -5.38 18.75
N ASP A 120 -1.09 -6.51 19.39
CA ASP A 120 -1.44 -6.74 20.80
C ASP A 120 -0.66 -5.79 21.73
N CYS A 121 0.52 -5.33 21.30
CA CYS A 121 1.35 -4.36 22.01
C CYS A 121 0.80 -2.93 21.95
N MET A 122 0.15 -2.53 20.85
CA MET A 122 -0.34 -1.16 20.65
C MET A 122 -1.54 -0.82 21.53
N SER A 123 -2.29 -1.83 21.98
CA SER A 123 -3.35 -1.65 22.98
C SER A 123 -2.82 -1.04 24.29
N CYS A 124 -1.55 -1.27 24.61
CA CYS A 124 -0.85 -0.77 25.80
C CYS A 124 0.12 0.39 25.51
N HIS A 125 0.40 0.71 24.23
CA HIS A 125 1.29 1.78 23.80
C HIS A 125 0.56 2.91 23.04
N ASN A 126 -0.60 3.31 23.55
CA ASN A 126 -1.32 4.47 23.03
C ASN A 126 -0.66 5.78 23.49
N TYR A 127 0.43 6.19 22.84
CA TYR A 127 0.82 7.60 22.79
C TYR A 127 1.55 7.89 21.47
N GLU A 128 0.92 8.71 20.64
CA GLU A 128 1.60 9.38 19.53
C GLU A 128 2.74 10.24 20.11
N GLY A 129 3.99 9.84 19.88
CA GLY A 129 5.15 10.72 19.99
C GLY A 129 6.10 10.54 21.19
N SER A 130 6.01 9.48 22.00
CA SER A 130 7.01 9.26 23.06
C SER A 130 8.01 8.14 22.73
N ASP A 131 9.30 8.49 22.75
CA ASP A 131 10.45 7.59 22.79
C ASP A 131 10.17 6.38 23.71
N PRO A 132 10.36 5.13 23.24
CA PRO A 132 10.06 3.90 23.99
C PRO A 132 10.73 3.80 25.37
N ALA A 133 11.71 4.68 25.67
CA ALA A 133 12.39 4.75 26.95
C ALA A 133 11.59 5.40 28.12
N ASN A 134 10.48 6.11 27.88
CA ASN A 134 9.84 6.96 28.91
C ASN A 134 8.38 6.65 29.24
N VAL A 135 7.87 5.46 28.91
CA VAL A 135 6.54 5.02 29.35
C VAL A 135 6.56 4.77 30.86
N PRO A 136 5.68 5.38 31.67
CA PRO A 136 5.69 5.22 33.13
C PRO A 136 5.09 3.85 33.51
N HIS A 137 5.93 2.82 33.57
CA HIS A 137 5.55 1.45 33.96
C HIS A 137 5.36 1.28 35.49
N GLY A 138 4.98 2.33 36.21
CA GLY A 138 4.94 2.33 37.67
C GLY A 138 4.02 1.26 38.28
N ASP A 139 2.94 0.91 37.58
CA ASP A 139 1.89 0.03 38.10
C ASP A 139 1.79 -1.34 37.38
N TYR A 140 2.53 -1.56 36.28
CA TYR A 140 2.39 -2.75 35.41
C TYR A 140 3.62 -3.69 35.37
N GLY A 141 4.65 -3.44 36.16
CA GLY A 141 5.84 -4.30 36.24
C GLY A 141 6.91 -4.02 35.19
N THR A 142 7.91 -4.90 35.08
CA THR A 142 9.10 -4.72 34.22
C THR A 142 8.89 -5.24 32.80
N CYS A 143 9.47 -4.59 31.78
CA CYS A 143 9.35 -4.95 30.36
C CYS A 143 9.59 -6.43 30.06
N SER A 144 10.52 -7.08 30.78
CA SER A 144 10.83 -8.51 30.63
C SER A 144 9.61 -9.41 30.85
N ASN A 145 8.71 -9.06 31.79
CA ASN A 145 7.55 -9.90 32.10
C ASN A 145 6.51 -9.93 30.96
N CYS A 146 6.50 -8.91 30.09
CA CYS A 146 5.56 -8.82 28.97
C CYS A 146 6.15 -9.37 27.65
N HIS A 147 7.48 -9.45 27.53
CA HIS A 147 8.17 -9.97 26.34
C HIS A 147 8.68 -11.41 26.49
N GLU A 148 8.67 -11.98 27.70
CA GLU A 148 9.12 -13.36 27.96
C GLU A 148 7.97 -14.38 27.94
N ASN A 149 6.71 -13.94 27.84
CA ASN A 149 5.59 -14.84 27.62
C ASN A 149 5.51 -15.14 26.11
N PRO A 150 5.51 -16.41 25.67
CA PRO A 150 5.42 -16.72 24.26
C PRO A 150 4.10 -16.13 23.74
N HIS A 151 4.18 -15.18 22.81
CA HIS A 151 3.04 -14.80 22.00
C HIS A 151 2.46 -16.09 21.43
N ASP A 152 1.16 -16.28 21.59
CA ASP A 152 0.48 -17.45 21.06
C ASP A 152 0.61 -17.36 19.52
N GLU A 153 1.66 -17.99 18.97
CA GLU A 153 1.86 -18.18 17.53
C GLU A 153 0.88 -19.23 17.00
N THR A 154 -0.38 -19.17 17.45
CA THR A 154 -1.44 -20.00 16.89
C THR A 154 -1.56 -19.60 15.42
N PRO A 155 -1.29 -20.53 14.48
CA PRO A 155 -1.45 -20.25 13.06
C PRO A 155 -2.86 -19.72 12.78
N PRO A 156 -3.05 -18.84 11.79
CA PRO A 156 -4.39 -18.41 11.40
C PRO A 156 -5.26 -19.64 11.20
N VAL A 157 -6.31 -19.77 12.00
CA VAL A 157 -7.29 -20.84 11.85
C VAL A 157 -7.92 -20.64 10.48
N ASP A 158 -7.94 -21.66 9.63
CA ASP A 158 -8.75 -21.64 8.41
C ASP A 158 -10.19 -21.32 8.83
N PRO A 159 -10.71 -20.12 8.51
CA PRO A 159 -12.03 -19.69 8.97
C PRO A 159 -13.18 -20.54 8.38
N GLY A 160 -12.86 -21.43 7.44
CA GLY A 160 -13.84 -22.24 6.73
C GLY A 160 -14.57 -21.43 5.66
N ASN A 161 -15.65 -22.01 5.14
CA ASN A 161 -16.41 -21.40 4.06
C ASN A 161 -17.19 -20.17 4.58
N PRO A 162 -17.02 -18.96 4.00
CA PRO A 162 -17.74 -17.76 4.44
C PRO A 162 -19.27 -17.91 4.40
N GLN A 163 -19.80 -18.80 3.56
CA GLN A 163 -21.24 -19.02 3.39
C GLN A 163 -21.80 -20.13 4.29
N ASP A 164 -20.97 -20.78 5.12
CA ASP A 164 -21.42 -21.79 6.09
C ASP A 164 -21.89 -21.10 7.39
N PRO A 165 -23.20 -21.02 7.65
CA PRO A 165 -23.73 -20.15 8.69
C PRO A 165 -23.43 -20.67 10.10
N THR A 166 -22.81 -19.84 10.93
CA THR A 166 -22.63 -20.14 12.37
C THR A 166 -23.94 -19.99 13.15
N PHE A 167 -24.83 -19.12 12.69
CA PHE A 167 -26.11 -18.81 13.33
C PHE A 167 -27.30 -19.27 12.48
N PRO A 168 -28.46 -19.58 13.08
CA PRO A 168 -29.68 -19.86 12.34
C PRO A 168 -30.03 -18.74 11.36
N GLN A 169 -30.33 -19.11 10.11
CA GLN A 169 -30.65 -18.15 9.05
C GLN A 169 -32.15 -17.84 9.02
N PRO A 170 -32.55 -16.58 8.81
CA PRO A 170 -33.96 -16.22 8.74
C PRO A 170 -34.62 -16.90 7.54
N GLU A 171 -35.83 -17.43 7.74
CA GLU A 171 -36.66 -17.86 6.62
C GLU A 171 -37.24 -16.65 5.90
N GLY A 172 -37.16 -16.64 4.57
CA GLY A 172 -37.73 -15.55 3.77
C GLY A 172 -39.25 -15.49 3.90
N ASP A 173 -39.78 -14.38 4.39
CA ASP A 173 -41.21 -14.12 4.43
C ASP A 173 -41.64 -13.32 3.19
N GLY A 174 -42.17 -14.02 2.18
CA GLY A 174 -42.67 -13.42 0.94
C GLY A 174 -43.80 -12.40 1.10
N SER A 175 -44.36 -12.26 2.31
CA SER A 175 -45.40 -11.28 2.62
C SER A 175 -44.87 -9.96 3.19
N LYS A 176 -43.59 -9.92 3.61
CA LYS A 176 -42.95 -8.74 4.19
C LYS A 176 -41.95 -8.15 3.21
N VAL A 177 -42.00 -6.83 3.03
CA VAL A 177 -40.93 -6.11 2.34
C VAL A 177 -39.91 -5.75 3.42
N ASP A 178 -38.85 -6.55 3.59
CA ASP A 178 -37.65 -6.04 4.27
C ASP A 178 -37.14 -4.83 3.48
N GLY A 179 -36.63 -3.80 4.17
CA GLY A 179 -36.34 -2.49 3.60
C GLY A 179 -35.68 -2.58 2.23
N LYS A 180 -36.45 -2.25 1.17
CA LYS A 180 -36.13 -2.38 -0.26
C LYS A 180 -34.63 -2.25 -0.57
N THR A 181 -33.94 -3.37 -0.77
CA THR A 181 -32.79 -3.39 -1.67
C THR A 181 -33.29 -3.56 -3.09
N GLY A 182 -33.53 -2.42 -3.73
CA GLY A 182 -34.09 -2.32 -5.07
C GLY A 182 -33.21 -2.86 -6.20
N ALA A 183 -32.33 -3.84 -5.98
CA ALA A 183 -31.33 -4.25 -6.97
C ALA A 183 -31.20 -5.77 -7.22
N SER A 184 -31.86 -6.63 -6.46
CA SER A 184 -31.84 -8.09 -6.68
C SER A 184 -33.15 -8.69 -6.19
N GLY A 185 -33.88 -9.40 -7.04
CA GLY A 185 -35.24 -9.89 -6.76
C GLY A 185 -35.39 -10.94 -5.63
N SER A 186 -34.43 -11.05 -4.72
CA SER A 186 -34.46 -11.89 -3.50
C SER A 186 -34.39 -11.01 -2.25
N PHE A 187 -35.03 -11.44 -1.16
CA PHE A 187 -35.02 -10.74 0.14
C PHE A 187 -33.63 -10.61 0.76
N TYR A 188 -32.74 -11.55 0.42
CA TYR A 188 -31.40 -11.66 0.96
C TYR A 188 -30.40 -11.86 -0.19
N TYR A 189 -29.23 -11.26 -0.03
CA TYR A 189 -28.05 -11.38 -0.89
C TYR A 189 -27.15 -12.52 -0.39
N ASN A 190 -27.61 -13.76 -0.57
CA ASN A 190 -26.93 -14.94 -0.01
C ASN A 190 -25.54 -15.16 -0.64
N ASP A 191 -25.46 -15.09 -1.97
CA ASP A 191 -24.22 -15.25 -2.72
C ASP A 191 -23.35 -13.99 -2.52
N GLY A 192 -22.41 -14.04 -1.59
CA GLY A 192 -21.58 -12.89 -1.16
C GLY A 192 -21.71 -12.53 0.32
N SER A 193 -22.61 -13.20 1.06
CA SER A 193 -22.73 -12.99 2.50
C SER A 193 -21.70 -13.77 3.31
N PHE A 194 -21.12 -13.11 4.32
CA PHE A 194 -20.27 -13.73 5.35
C PHE A 194 -21.17 -14.18 6.52
N LEU A 195 -21.57 -15.44 6.49
CA LEU A 195 -22.46 -16.06 7.49
C LEU A 195 -21.68 -16.84 8.55
N ASN A 196 -20.44 -17.21 8.25
CA ASN A 196 -19.52 -17.81 9.19
C ASN A 196 -18.91 -16.74 10.11
N ALA A 197 -19.04 -16.92 11.43
CA ALA A 197 -18.60 -15.97 12.43
C ALA A 197 -17.07 -15.87 12.54
N ASP A 198 -16.34 -16.99 12.45
CA ASP A 198 -14.88 -17.00 12.45
C ASP A 198 -14.33 -16.24 11.24
N TYR A 199 -14.88 -16.50 10.05
CA TYR A 199 -14.55 -15.77 8.83
C TYR A 199 -14.83 -14.28 8.99
N LEU A 200 -16.02 -13.92 9.44
CA LEU A 200 -16.41 -12.52 9.61
C LEU A 200 -15.54 -11.81 10.65
N ALA A 201 -15.12 -12.49 11.73
CA ALA A 201 -14.21 -11.93 12.74
C ALA A 201 -12.85 -11.59 12.13
N GLN A 202 -12.30 -12.48 11.29
CA GLN A 202 -11.07 -12.21 10.57
C GLN A 202 -11.19 -11.00 9.63
N ARG A 203 -12.31 -10.87 8.91
CA ARG A 203 -12.54 -9.70 8.02
C ARG A 203 -12.72 -8.41 8.80
N LEU A 204 -13.50 -8.42 9.89
CA LEU A 204 -13.73 -7.25 10.74
C LEU A 204 -12.44 -6.77 11.41
N ASN A 205 -11.56 -7.67 11.82
CA ASN A 205 -10.30 -7.29 12.47
C ASN A 205 -9.17 -7.06 11.46
N GLY A 206 -9.36 -7.49 10.21
CA GLY A 206 -8.42 -7.31 9.11
C GLY A 206 -8.18 -5.84 8.78
N SER A 207 -6.99 -5.56 8.24
CA SER A 207 -6.60 -4.22 7.82
C SER A 207 -5.87 -4.22 6.48
N ILE A 208 -6.04 -3.12 5.77
CA ILE A 208 -5.28 -2.77 4.57
C ILE A 208 -4.09 -1.95 5.00
N TYR A 209 -2.90 -2.38 4.57
CA TYR A 209 -1.64 -1.71 4.83
C TYR A 209 -1.24 -0.91 3.60
N ASN A 210 -1.01 0.38 3.79
CA ASN A 210 -0.53 1.30 2.77
C ASN A 210 0.84 1.82 3.21
N TYR A 211 1.84 1.66 2.35
CA TYR A 211 3.16 2.22 2.57
C TYR A 211 3.35 3.42 1.66
N GLU A 212 3.73 4.56 2.25
CA GLU A 212 3.92 5.82 1.54
C GLU A 212 5.19 6.57 1.99
N TRP A 213 5.68 7.45 1.13
CA TRP A 213 6.75 8.39 1.46
C TRP A 213 6.18 9.59 2.23
N LYS A 214 6.60 9.74 3.48
CA LYS A 214 6.24 10.90 4.31
C LYS A 214 7.40 11.87 4.38
N GLU A 215 7.18 13.08 3.88
CA GLU A 215 8.16 14.18 3.97
C GLU A 215 8.42 14.52 5.45
N VAL A 216 9.69 14.62 5.82
CA VAL A 216 10.15 15.01 7.15
C VAL A 216 11.23 16.09 7.04
N SER A 217 11.51 16.78 8.14
CA SER A 217 12.50 17.88 8.19
C SER A 217 13.36 17.89 9.45
N ASP A 218 13.23 16.86 10.28
CA ASP A 218 13.90 16.72 11.58
C ASP A 218 15.22 15.94 11.51
N GLY A 219 15.66 15.53 10.32
CA GLY A 219 16.90 14.78 10.12
C GLY A 219 16.78 13.27 10.36
N THR A 220 15.56 12.75 10.53
CA THR A 220 15.30 11.32 10.79
C THR A 220 15.04 10.50 9.52
N GLY A 221 14.92 11.15 8.36
CA GLY A 221 14.55 10.49 7.10
C GLY A 221 15.71 10.29 6.14
N ALA A 222 15.40 9.63 5.02
CA ALA A 222 16.31 9.45 3.91
C ALA A 222 16.30 10.68 2.99
N LYS A 223 17.48 11.27 2.75
CA LYS A 223 17.69 12.33 1.74
C LYS A 223 18.21 11.82 0.40
N THR A 224 18.65 10.57 0.37
CA THR A 224 19.27 9.97 -0.82
C THR A 224 18.63 8.61 -1.10
N LEU A 225 18.58 8.24 -2.37
CA LEU A 225 18.10 6.93 -2.80
C LEU A 225 18.85 5.81 -2.08
N LYS A 226 20.18 5.91 -1.97
CA LYS A 226 21.01 4.95 -1.23
C LYS A 226 20.58 4.75 0.23
N THR A 227 20.23 5.82 0.93
CA THR A 227 19.70 5.73 2.30
C THR A 227 18.31 5.11 2.31
N ALA A 228 17.44 5.52 1.40
CA ALA A 228 16.08 5.01 1.29
C ALA A 228 16.06 3.48 1.02
N CYS A 229 16.94 3.00 0.15
CA CYS A 229 17.08 1.58 -0.16
C CYS A 229 17.58 0.73 1.02
N GLY A 230 18.12 1.36 2.07
CA GLY A 230 18.55 0.68 3.29
C GLY A 230 17.47 0.61 4.38
N LEU A 231 16.29 1.22 4.17
CA LEU A 231 15.24 1.26 5.19
C LEU A 231 14.60 -0.12 5.39
N GLN A 232 14.12 -0.38 6.61
CA GLN A 232 13.27 -1.54 6.91
C GLN A 232 11.89 -1.34 6.28
N ASN A 233 11.20 -2.44 5.92
CA ASN A 233 9.87 -2.43 5.29
C ASN A 233 9.83 -1.79 3.90
N ARG A 234 10.99 -1.59 3.26
CA ARG A 234 11.12 -1.05 1.90
C ARG A 234 10.49 -1.96 0.84
N GLU A 235 10.43 -3.25 1.11
CA GLU A 235 9.85 -4.29 0.25
C GLU A 235 8.36 -4.05 0.00
N TYR A 236 7.67 -3.34 0.89
CA TYR A 236 6.25 -3.01 0.73
C TYR A 236 5.98 -1.68 0.01
N MET A 237 7.02 -0.94 -0.39
CA MET A 237 6.85 0.29 -1.15
C MET A 237 6.69 0.02 -2.63
N ALA A 238 5.52 0.34 -3.16
CA ALA A 238 5.30 0.40 -4.60
C ALA A 238 5.92 1.67 -5.20
N ASP A 239 5.73 2.81 -4.53
CA ASP A 239 6.08 4.13 -5.07
C ASP A 239 7.58 4.43 -5.01
N MET A 240 8.08 4.97 -6.13
CA MET A 240 9.45 5.46 -6.25
C MET A 240 9.81 6.50 -5.17
N PHE A 241 11.06 6.45 -4.71
CA PHE A 241 11.62 7.48 -3.85
C PHE A 241 11.65 8.84 -4.59
N PRO A 242 11.11 9.91 -4.01
CA PRO A 242 11.08 11.21 -4.66
C PRO A 242 12.48 11.79 -4.87
N ASN A 243 12.73 12.34 -6.06
CA ASN A 243 14.00 13.00 -6.41
C ASN A 243 13.84 14.54 -6.44
N ASP A 244 13.32 15.12 -5.35
CA ASP A 244 13.12 16.56 -5.21
C ASP A 244 14.07 17.22 -4.19
N GLY A 245 15.02 16.44 -3.65
CA GLY A 245 16.02 16.90 -2.69
C GLY A 245 15.52 17.05 -1.26
N LYS A 246 14.29 16.65 -0.99
CA LYS A 246 13.73 16.62 0.37
C LYS A 246 14.06 15.32 1.09
N GLU A 247 13.64 15.26 2.34
CA GLU A 247 13.88 14.14 3.23
C GLU A 247 12.59 13.38 3.46
N TYR A 248 12.61 12.06 3.31
CA TYR A 248 11.43 11.22 3.45
C TYR A 248 11.69 10.04 4.36
N GLN A 249 10.68 9.65 5.12
CA GLN A 249 10.65 8.39 5.84
C GLN A 249 9.56 7.49 5.26
N LEU A 250 9.71 6.18 5.47
CA LEU A 250 8.64 5.23 5.22
C LEU A 250 7.56 5.41 6.27
N SER A 251 6.33 5.62 5.81
CA SER A 251 5.14 5.66 6.65
C SER A 251 4.27 4.48 6.29
N ALA A 252 3.95 3.64 7.29
CA ALA A 252 2.98 2.58 7.16
C ALA A 252 1.66 3.05 7.77
N ILE A 253 0.62 3.16 6.95
CA ILE A 253 -0.74 3.47 7.37
C ILE A 253 -1.53 2.17 7.32
N LYS A 254 -2.18 1.85 8.44
CA LYS A 254 -3.08 0.69 8.57
C LYS A 254 -4.51 1.18 8.66
N ASN A 255 -5.36 0.75 7.73
CA ASN A 255 -6.80 1.07 7.73
C ASN A 255 -7.61 -0.22 7.90
N GLN A 256 -8.68 -0.19 8.69
CA GLN A 256 -9.54 -1.37 8.82
C GLN A 256 -10.21 -1.71 7.48
N MET A 257 -10.37 -3.00 7.21
CA MET A 257 -11.03 -3.48 6.00
C MET A 257 -12.53 -3.19 6.04
N GLY A 258 -13.10 -2.93 4.86
CA GLY A 258 -14.54 -2.79 4.65
C GLY A 258 -15.17 -1.54 5.29
N ALA A 259 -16.42 -1.27 4.90
CA ALA A 259 -17.27 -0.29 5.54
C ALA A 259 -18.03 -0.92 6.71
N LYS A 260 -17.99 -0.25 7.85
CA LYS A 260 -18.61 -0.69 9.11
C LYS A 260 -19.68 0.29 9.51
N LEU A 261 -20.92 -0.16 9.53
CA LEU A 261 -22.08 0.65 9.86
C LEU A 261 -22.74 0.15 11.14
N VAL A 262 -23.25 1.09 11.93
CA VAL A 262 -24.09 0.83 13.10
C VAL A 262 -25.42 1.53 12.87
N SER A 263 -26.49 0.76 12.87
CA SER A 263 -27.86 1.20 12.64
C SER A 263 -28.63 1.15 13.95
N THR A 264 -29.18 2.29 14.36
CA THR A 264 -30.02 2.43 15.56
C THR A 264 -31.24 3.27 15.23
N VAL A 265 -32.21 3.37 16.14
CA VAL A 265 -33.37 4.24 16.02
C VAL A 265 -33.28 5.34 17.07
N ASN A 266 -33.34 6.61 16.67
CA ASN A 266 -33.56 7.70 17.61
C ASN A 266 -35.05 7.74 17.94
N LYS A 267 -35.38 7.75 19.23
CA LYS A 267 -36.74 7.96 19.72
C LYS A 267 -36.77 9.27 20.50
N PHE A 268 -37.63 10.19 20.10
CA PHE A 268 -37.82 11.46 20.79
C PHE A 268 -39.26 11.94 20.66
N THR A 269 -39.73 12.68 21.66
CA THR A 269 -41.00 13.39 21.58
C THR A 269 -40.80 14.66 20.74
N ASP A 270 -41.58 14.84 19.70
CA ASP A 270 -41.56 16.04 18.88
C ASP A 270 -42.17 17.23 19.65
N ASP A 271 -41.39 18.31 19.78
CA ASP A 271 -41.76 19.48 20.61
C ASP A 271 -42.98 20.25 20.07
N GLU A 272 -43.29 20.14 18.77
CA GLU A 272 -44.39 20.86 18.13
C GLU A 272 -45.71 20.08 18.20
N THR A 273 -45.62 18.76 18.04
CA THR A 273 -46.78 17.86 17.93
C THR A 273 -47.05 17.06 19.20
N ALA A 274 -46.07 17.00 20.12
CA ALA A 274 -46.07 16.13 21.30
C ALA A 274 -46.24 14.63 20.97
N GLU A 275 -45.92 14.23 19.74
CA GLU A 275 -45.96 12.84 19.29
C GLU A 275 -44.58 12.18 19.43
N GLU A 276 -44.57 10.88 19.73
CA GLU A 276 -43.34 10.09 19.70
C GLU A 276 -42.90 9.86 18.26
N VAL A 277 -41.69 10.30 17.94
CA VAL A 277 -41.11 10.21 16.60
C VAL A 277 -39.90 9.27 16.64
N GLU A 278 -39.89 8.33 15.69
CA GLU A 278 -38.76 7.45 15.44
C GLU A 278 -38.04 7.86 14.15
N THR A 279 -36.73 8.08 14.24
CA THR A 279 -35.90 8.37 13.05
C THR A 279 -34.72 7.41 12.97
N PRO A 280 -34.35 6.93 11.77
CA PRO A 280 -33.18 6.08 11.62
C PRO A 280 -31.91 6.87 11.89
N ASN A 281 -30.97 6.25 12.60
CA ASN A 281 -29.61 6.74 12.80
C ASN A 281 -28.62 5.71 12.26
N ILE A 282 -27.79 6.11 11.30
CA ILE A 282 -26.74 5.28 10.72
C ILE A 282 -25.42 5.99 10.94
N ALA A 283 -24.47 5.30 11.55
CA ALA A 283 -23.14 5.83 11.81
C ALA A 283 -22.05 4.87 11.34
N ILE A 284 -20.87 5.41 11.06
CA ILE A 284 -19.69 4.65 10.65
C ILE A 284 -18.68 4.68 11.80
N PHE A 285 -18.39 3.52 12.38
CA PHE A 285 -17.43 3.37 13.47
C PHE A 285 -16.57 2.13 13.26
N GLY A 286 -15.33 2.20 13.73
CA GLY A 286 -14.47 1.02 13.82
C GLY A 286 -14.95 0.11 14.94
N TYR A 287 -15.32 -1.12 14.60
CA TYR A 287 -15.65 -2.16 15.56
C TYR A 287 -14.98 -3.48 15.17
N GLY A 288 -14.52 -4.22 16.17
CA GLY A 288 -13.93 -5.56 15.99
C GLY A 288 -14.88 -6.64 16.50
N MET A 289 -14.62 -7.90 16.12
CA MET A 289 -15.37 -9.05 16.63
C MET A 289 -14.43 -10.14 17.11
N LYS A 290 -14.72 -10.74 18.27
CA LYS A 290 -13.97 -11.87 18.79
C LYS A 290 -14.87 -12.91 19.42
N GLN A 291 -14.47 -14.17 19.35
CA GLN A 291 -15.03 -15.22 20.19
C GLN A 291 -14.34 -15.18 21.56
N GLU A 292 -15.12 -15.31 22.63
CA GLU A 292 -14.60 -15.35 23.99
C GLU A 292 -14.64 -16.78 24.53
N GLU A 293 -14.04 -17.01 25.70
CA GLU A 293 -13.94 -18.35 26.31
C GLU A 293 -15.29 -19.04 26.59
N ASP A 294 -16.37 -18.25 26.67
CA ASP A 294 -17.74 -18.75 26.81
C ASP A 294 -18.35 -19.30 25.50
N GLY A 295 -17.59 -19.27 24.41
CA GLY A 295 -17.98 -19.73 23.08
C GLY A 295 -18.88 -18.74 22.33
N HIS A 296 -19.19 -17.59 22.91
CA HIS A 296 -19.99 -16.54 22.26
C HIS A 296 -19.11 -15.52 21.56
N TYR A 297 -19.67 -14.93 20.51
CA TYR A 297 -19.04 -13.84 19.77
C TYR A 297 -19.47 -12.50 20.32
N TYR A 298 -18.53 -11.57 20.39
CA TYR A 298 -18.76 -10.22 20.88
C TYR A 298 -18.17 -9.21 19.91
N VAL A 299 -18.95 -8.19 19.61
CA VAL A 299 -18.50 -6.99 18.93
C VAL A 299 -18.15 -5.93 19.96
N SER A 300 -16.99 -5.30 19.80
CA SER A 300 -16.55 -4.22 20.69
C SER A 300 -16.21 -2.95 19.92
N MET A 301 -16.58 -1.80 20.48
CA MET A 301 -16.21 -0.49 19.95
C MET A 301 -16.12 0.57 21.05
N SER A 302 -15.28 1.57 20.86
CA SER A 302 -15.19 2.74 21.74
C SER A 302 -15.56 3.99 20.96
N ILE A 303 -16.64 4.66 21.36
CA ILE A 303 -17.17 5.84 20.68
C ILE A 303 -17.43 6.98 21.67
N GLY A 304 -17.35 8.22 21.19
CA GLY A 304 -17.75 9.38 21.99
C GLY A 304 -19.25 9.37 22.29
N LYS A 305 -19.67 10.17 23.28
CA LYS A 305 -21.10 10.41 23.54
C LYS A 305 -21.76 11.00 22.31
N ASN A 306 -22.64 10.22 21.69
CA ASN A 306 -23.40 10.56 20.51
C ASN A 306 -24.72 9.76 20.48
N ASN A 307 -25.55 9.99 19.45
CA ASN A 307 -26.83 9.30 19.30
C ASN A 307 -26.69 7.78 19.23
N THR A 308 -25.64 7.25 18.56
CA THR A 308 -25.41 5.80 18.52
C THR A 308 -25.15 5.24 19.91
N CYS A 309 -24.27 5.86 20.70
CA CYS A 309 -24.08 5.42 22.08
C CYS A 309 -25.40 5.47 22.88
N TYR A 310 -26.10 6.60 22.80
CA TYR A 310 -27.37 6.78 23.50
C TYR A 310 -28.39 5.70 23.16
N ASN A 311 -28.61 5.47 21.86
CA ASN A 311 -29.59 4.51 21.39
C ASN A 311 -29.19 3.07 21.73
N VAL A 312 -27.92 2.69 21.53
CA VAL A 312 -27.46 1.32 21.84
C VAL A 312 -27.64 1.02 23.32
N ILE A 313 -27.29 1.95 24.21
CA ILE A 313 -27.48 1.76 25.65
C ILE A 313 -28.97 1.69 26.00
N ASN A 314 -29.79 2.64 25.53
CA ASN A 314 -31.20 2.69 25.95
C ASN A 314 -32.07 1.58 25.39
N GLU A 315 -31.79 1.12 24.17
CA GLU A 315 -32.54 0.02 23.57
C GLU A 315 -31.98 -1.35 23.97
N GLY A 316 -30.70 -1.41 24.37
CA GLY A 316 -30.03 -2.65 24.73
C GLY A 316 -29.75 -3.57 23.54
N GLU A 317 -29.96 -3.10 22.32
CA GLU A 317 -29.74 -3.84 21.08
C GLU A 317 -29.06 -2.96 20.01
N ALA A 318 -28.36 -3.62 19.08
CA ALA A 318 -27.71 -2.96 17.96
C ALA A 318 -27.79 -3.83 16.70
N SER A 319 -28.06 -3.18 15.57
CA SER A 319 -27.87 -3.78 14.25
C SER A 319 -26.60 -3.21 13.62
N LEU A 320 -25.65 -4.07 13.30
CA LEU A 320 -24.41 -3.68 12.64
C LEU A 320 -24.39 -4.24 11.22
N SER A 321 -23.68 -3.56 10.33
CA SER A 321 -23.47 -4.02 8.96
C SER A 321 -22.02 -3.88 8.57
N TYR A 322 -21.49 -4.91 7.94
CA TYR A 322 -20.17 -4.95 7.36
C TYR A 322 -20.29 -5.11 5.86
N TYR A 323 -19.54 -4.32 5.09
CA TYR A 323 -19.59 -4.36 3.64
C TYR A 323 -18.21 -4.19 3.02
N GLU A 324 -17.89 -5.05 2.05
CA GLU A 324 -16.68 -4.99 1.26
C GLU A 324 -17.02 -4.87 -0.22
N TYR A 325 -16.25 -4.02 -0.91
CA TYR A 325 -16.37 -3.83 -2.36
C TYR A 325 -15.02 -4.03 -3.05
N SER A 326 -14.97 -4.93 -4.02
CA SER A 326 -13.78 -5.15 -4.85
C SER A 326 -14.00 -4.66 -6.29
N PRO A 327 -13.40 -3.53 -6.72
CA PRO A 327 -13.57 -3.03 -8.08
C PRO A 327 -12.94 -3.94 -9.15
N MET A 328 -12.09 -4.89 -8.75
CA MET A 328 -11.37 -5.79 -9.65
C MET A 328 -12.20 -7.00 -10.10
N LEU A 329 -13.31 -7.31 -9.42
CA LEU A 329 -14.12 -8.50 -9.67
C LEU A 329 -15.31 -8.20 -10.59
N SER A 330 -15.46 -9.02 -11.63
CA SER A 330 -16.53 -8.87 -12.62
C SER A 330 -17.88 -9.41 -12.12
N ALA A 331 -17.87 -10.50 -11.36
CA ALA A 331 -19.08 -11.09 -10.78
C ALA A 331 -19.66 -10.18 -9.69
N LYS A 332 -20.96 -9.87 -9.78
CA LYS A 332 -21.65 -8.99 -8.80
C LYS A 332 -21.53 -9.54 -7.37
N PHE A 333 -21.73 -10.84 -7.21
CA PHE A 333 -21.76 -11.58 -5.95
C PHE A 333 -20.40 -11.67 -5.26
N GLU A 334 -19.33 -11.72 -6.04
CA GLU A 334 -17.95 -11.72 -5.51
C GLU A 334 -17.45 -10.29 -5.27
N ARG A 335 -17.97 -9.31 -6.03
CA ARG A 335 -17.60 -7.89 -5.87
C ARG A 335 -18.22 -7.23 -4.66
N ASN A 336 -19.43 -7.63 -4.28
CA ASN A 336 -20.19 -7.02 -3.18
C ASN A 336 -20.34 -8.08 -2.10
N MET A 337 -19.62 -7.94 -0.99
CA MET A 337 -19.62 -8.93 0.07
C MET A 337 -19.87 -8.29 1.44
N GLY A 338 -20.22 -9.08 2.44
CA GLY A 338 -20.37 -8.60 3.81
C GLY A 338 -21.45 -9.31 4.60
N ALA A 339 -21.92 -8.70 5.69
CA ALA A 339 -22.89 -9.30 6.59
C ALA A 339 -23.71 -8.26 7.34
N ARG A 340 -24.86 -8.68 7.87
CA ARG A 340 -25.56 -7.96 8.94
C ARG A 340 -25.41 -8.75 10.24
N ILE A 341 -25.07 -8.04 11.30
CA ILE A 341 -24.86 -8.60 12.64
C ILE A 341 -25.96 -8.05 13.53
N LEU A 342 -26.65 -8.95 14.21
CA LEU A 342 -27.66 -8.61 15.22
C LEU A 342 -27.05 -8.93 16.59
N GLY A 343 -27.22 -8.03 17.54
CA GLY A 343 -26.72 -8.27 18.88
C GLY A 343 -27.37 -7.46 19.97
N THR A 344 -27.21 -7.97 21.18
CA THR A 344 -27.69 -7.40 22.44
C THR A 344 -26.50 -6.86 23.22
N VAL A 345 -26.67 -5.72 23.87
CA VAL A 345 -25.64 -5.12 24.72
C VAL A 345 -25.34 -6.03 25.90
N ASP A 346 -24.07 -6.39 26.07
CA ASP A 346 -23.57 -6.97 27.30
C ASP A 346 -23.26 -5.82 28.26
N PHE A 347 -24.25 -5.44 29.07
CA PHE A 347 -24.13 -4.34 30.03
C PHE A 347 -23.01 -4.56 31.03
N LYS A 348 -22.70 -5.81 31.37
CA LYS A 348 -21.65 -6.15 32.32
C LYS A 348 -20.25 -5.94 31.75
N ARG A 349 -20.06 -6.16 30.44
CA ARG A 349 -18.77 -5.91 29.76
C ARG A 349 -18.66 -4.50 29.19
N THR A 350 -19.78 -3.80 29.04
CA THR A 350 -19.85 -2.42 28.58
C THR A 350 -19.42 -1.46 29.68
N ALA A 351 -18.76 -0.37 29.32
CA ALA A 351 -18.38 0.69 30.25
C ALA A 351 -18.71 2.08 29.68
N LEU A 352 -19.25 2.95 30.53
CA LEU A 352 -19.45 4.36 30.24
C LEU A 352 -18.35 5.19 30.90
N LYS A 353 -17.73 6.05 30.11
CA LYS A 353 -16.59 6.88 30.53
C LYS A 353 -16.98 8.34 30.63
N ALA A 354 -16.32 9.07 31.51
CA ALA A 354 -16.48 10.48 31.73
C ALA A 354 -16.01 11.32 30.51
N PRO A 355 -16.20 12.65 30.49
CA PRO A 355 -15.76 13.55 29.41
C PRO A 355 -14.27 13.52 29.09
N ASP A 356 -13.44 12.92 29.94
CA ASP A 356 -12.02 12.69 29.70
C ASP A 356 -11.73 11.42 28.88
N TRP A 357 -12.76 10.62 28.55
CA TRP A 357 -12.69 9.37 27.78
C TRP A 357 -11.86 8.26 28.43
N VAL A 358 -11.43 8.44 29.67
CA VAL A 358 -10.53 7.54 30.38
C VAL A 358 -11.18 7.04 31.66
N THR A 359 -11.72 7.95 32.47
CA THR A 359 -12.29 7.63 33.77
C THR A 359 -13.65 6.98 33.61
N GLU A 360 -13.88 5.81 34.19
CA GLU A 360 -15.20 5.18 34.22
C GLU A 360 -16.16 5.98 35.10
N VAL A 361 -17.41 6.12 34.66
CA VAL A 361 -18.47 6.73 35.47
C VAL A 361 -18.81 5.74 36.60
N PRO A 362 -18.78 6.15 37.87
CA PRO A 362 -19.02 5.22 38.99
C PRO A 362 -20.36 4.50 38.88
N GLY A 363 -20.35 3.17 38.96
CA GLY A 363 -21.54 2.32 38.82
C GLY A 363 -21.86 1.92 37.37
N LEU A 364 -21.14 2.44 36.39
CA LEU A 364 -21.34 2.19 34.95
C LEU A 364 -20.04 1.72 34.26
N GLY A 365 -19.04 1.26 35.04
CA GLY A 365 -17.76 0.75 34.57
C GLY A 365 -17.79 -0.72 34.15
N ALA A 366 -16.72 -1.19 33.51
CA ALA A 366 -16.65 -2.58 33.07
C ALA A 366 -16.65 -3.54 34.28
N GLY A 367 -17.55 -4.52 34.26
CA GLY A 367 -17.77 -5.49 35.34
C GLY A 367 -18.85 -5.06 36.34
N GLU A 368 -19.37 -3.84 36.24
CA GLU A 368 -20.50 -3.35 37.03
C GLU A 368 -21.84 -3.71 36.34
N ASP A 369 -22.86 -4.01 37.14
CA ASP A 369 -24.20 -4.28 36.62
C ASP A 369 -25.01 -2.98 36.63
N PHE A 370 -25.33 -2.46 35.44
CA PHE A 370 -26.19 -1.28 35.29
C PHE A 370 -27.27 -1.51 34.22
N THR A 371 -28.33 -0.72 34.31
CA THR A 371 -29.42 -0.66 33.33
C THR A 371 -29.49 0.73 32.73
N PRO A 372 -30.21 0.92 31.61
CA PRO A 372 -30.33 2.25 30.99
C PRO A 372 -30.91 3.32 31.92
N ALA A 373 -31.77 2.91 32.87
CA ALA A 373 -32.37 3.81 33.85
C ALA A 373 -31.37 4.38 34.87
N ASP A 374 -30.21 3.74 35.03
CA ASP A 374 -29.15 4.16 35.96
C ASP A 374 -28.23 5.23 35.36
N VAL A 375 -28.35 5.50 34.05
CA VAL A 375 -27.40 6.34 33.31
C VAL A 375 -27.76 7.83 33.40
N ASP A 376 -26.96 8.59 34.15
CA ASP A 376 -26.94 10.05 34.04
C ASP A 376 -26.10 10.46 32.83
N TRP A 377 -26.76 10.77 31.72
CA TRP A 377 -26.09 11.19 30.49
C TRP A 377 -25.26 12.47 30.65
N THR A 378 -25.44 13.28 31.70
CA THR A 378 -24.63 14.48 31.92
C THR A 378 -23.20 14.15 32.38
N THR A 379 -22.97 12.97 32.93
CA THR A 379 -21.65 12.51 33.40
C THR A 379 -20.91 11.67 32.36
N VAL A 380 -21.58 11.26 31.28
CA VAL A 380 -21.02 10.42 30.22
C VAL A 380 -20.36 11.28 29.13
N GLY A 381 -19.14 10.92 28.75
CA GLY A 381 -18.37 11.49 27.66
C GLY A 381 -18.06 10.51 26.52
N ALA A 382 -17.96 9.22 26.83
CA ALA A 382 -17.71 8.17 25.86
C ALA A 382 -18.26 6.82 26.32
N CYS A 383 -18.35 5.87 25.39
CA CYS A 383 -18.99 4.58 25.58
C CYS A 383 -18.10 3.49 24.98
N SER A 384 -17.65 2.58 25.84
CA SER A 384 -16.96 1.35 25.46
C SER A 384 -18.00 0.24 25.39
N LEU A 385 -18.60 0.08 24.21
CA LEU A 385 -19.72 -0.81 23.98
C LEU A 385 -19.22 -2.24 23.72
N VAL A 386 -19.86 -3.20 24.37
CA VAL A 386 -19.69 -4.63 24.11
C VAL A 386 -21.05 -5.22 23.78
N ILE A 387 -21.18 -5.77 22.58
CA ILE A 387 -22.42 -6.29 22.03
C ILE A 387 -22.24 -7.79 21.79
N LYS A 388 -23.03 -8.62 22.46
CA LYS A 388 -23.09 -10.05 22.20
C LYS A 388 -23.76 -10.28 20.85
N VAL A 389 -23.13 -11.08 19.98
CA VAL A 389 -23.70 -11.44 18.69
C VAL A 389 -24.76 -12.51 18.89
N ASP A 390 -26.00 -12.17 18.56
CA ASP A 390 -27.15 -13.07 18.62
C ASP A 390 -27.46 -13.71 17.26
N GLY A 391 -27.04 -13.06 16.17
CA GLY A 391 -27.23 -13.59 14.82
C GLY A 391 -26.35 -12.90 13.78
N ILE A 392 -25.95 -13.68 12.78
CA ILE A 392 -25.34 -13.19 11.54
C ILE A 392 -26.28 -13.59 10.42
N ILE A 393 -26.81 -12.59 9.72
CA ILE A 393 -27.76 -12.78 8.63
C ILE A 393 -27.18 -12.22 7.33
N PRO A 394 -27.70 -12.66 6.17
CA PRO A 394 -27.19 -12.20 4.89
C PRO A 394 -27.34 -10.68 4.78
N LEU A 395 -26.46 -10.07 3.98
CA LEU A 395 -26.73 -8.73 3.47
C LEU A 395 -28.09 -8.78 2.78
N GLY A 396 -29.04 -7.94 3.21
CA GLY A 396 -30.27 -7.72 2.47
C GLY A 396 -30.09 -6.54 1.55
#